data_AF-Q23665-F1
#
_entry.id   AF-Q23665-F1
#
_cell.length_a   1.000
_cell.length_b   1.000
_cell.length_c   1.000
_cell.angle_alpha   90.00
_cell.angle_beta   90.00
_cell.angle_gamma   90.00
#
_symmetry.space_group_name_H-M   'P 1'
#
loop_
_entity.id
_entity.type
_entity.pdbx_description
1 polymer ?
#
loop_
_entity_poly.entity_id
_entity_poly.type
_entity_poly.pdbx_seq_one_letter_code
_entity_poly.pdbx_strand_id
1 'polypeptide(L)'
;MNLELFSNNLQNIGKLRSGIDEFHKLANEIRKDEDCVKALEQHITSCNGIKGELDMERRSHAEELRQINQDINTLEDITKSSKTELEKRKMKISVAMGEVARMRGFINENLESMNIIHKLETSEEEELFKVTCARQTTDPPTPSVPRVPSDLPAFLQTLLNNAAMQQPSGSQVDVPQNLINRHRMPPSFVEASKMKVCENCGANIHRNAPTCPVCKMKTRSKNPKKKSRRVYSGGVTGSMF
;
A
#
# COMPACT_ATOMS: atom_id res chain seq x y z
N MET A 1 -34.30 10.43 86.53
CA MET A 1 -33.40 10.35 85.36
C MET A 1 -34.29 10.34 84.13
N ASN A 2 -34.18 11.32 83.22
CA ASN A 2 -35.15 11.50 82.14
C ASN A 2 -34.94 10.43 81.04
N LEU A 3 -35.76 9.37 81.07
CA LEU A 3 -35.65 8.20 80.19
C LEU A 3 -35.84 8.58 78.72
N GLU A 4 -36.69 9.58 78.42
CA GLU A 4 -36.93 10.07 77.07
C GLU A 4 -35.68 10.71 76.47
N LEU A 5 -34.97 11.52 77.25
CA LEU A 5 -33.71 12.13 76.82
C LEU A 5 -32.67 11.06 76.48
N PHE A 6 -32.57 10.01 77.31
CA PHE A 6 -31.65 8.90 77.06
C PHE A 6 -32.04 8.11 75.79
N SER A 7 -33.33 7.83 75.60
CA SER A 7 -33.86 7.17 74.39
C SER A 7 -33.54 7.97 73.12
N ASN A 8 -33.79 9.29 73.14
CA ASN A 8 -33.48 10.18 72.02
C ASN A 8 -31.97 10.21 71.72
N ASN A 9 -31.13 10.24 72.75
CA ASN A 9 -29.68 10.19 72.57
C ASN A 9 -29.23 8.87 71.94
N LEU A 10 -29.76 7.73 72.38
CA LEU A 10 -29.48 6.43 71.76
C LEU A 10 -29.94 6.37 70.30
N GLN A 11 -31.13 6.91 69.98
CA GLN A 11 -31.61 6.98 68.61
C GLN A 11 -30.71 7.86 67.73
N ASN A 12 -30.23 9.00 68.25
CA ASN A 12 -29.30 9.88 67.55
C ASN A 12 -27.95 9.22 67.33
N ILE A 13 -27.41 8.50 68.32
CA ILE A 13 -26.18 7.71 68.19
C ILE A 13 -26.36 6.63 67.11
N GLY A 14 -27.50 5.94 67.07
CA GLY A 14 -27.82 4.97 66.03
C GLY A 14 -27.81 5.56 64.62
N LYS A 15 -28.44 6.73 64.43
CA LYS A 15 -28.42 7.48 63.15
C LYS A 15 -27.02 7.94 62.76
N LEU A 16 -26.24 8.45 63.72
CA LEU A 16 -24.85 8.85 63.48
C LEU A 16 -24.00 7.66 63.06
N ARG A 17 -24.18 6.49 63.69
CA ARG A 17 -23.48 5.25 63.32
C ARG A 17 -23.79 4.83 61.89
N SER A 18 -25.07 4.83 61.48
CA SER A 18 -25.41 4.48 60.09
C SER A 18 -24.83 5.48 59.08
N GLY A 19 -24.84 6.78 59.42
CA GLY A 19 -24.22 7.82 58.60
C GLY A 19 -22.70 7.64 58.45
N ILE A 20 -22.00 7.21 59.52
CA ILE A 20 -20.57 6.88 59.46
C ILE A 20 -20.32 5.66 58.56
N ASP A 21 -21.15 4.62 58.67
CA ASP A 21 -21.04 3.41 57.83
C ASP A 21 -21.26 3.76 56.34
N GLU A 22 -22.24 4.61 56.02
CA GLU A 22 -22.48 5.13 54.67
C GLU A 22 -21.32 6.01 54.17
N PHE A 23 -20.79 6.89 55.03
CA PHE A 23 -19.62 7.72 54.71
C PHE A 23 -18.40 6.86 54.36
N HIS A 24 -18.11 5.82 55.15
CA HIS A 24 -17.01 4.89 54.88
C HIS A 24 -17.22 4.11 53.58
N LYS A 25 -18.47 3.73 53.27
CA LYS A 25 -18.80 3.08 51.99
C LYS A 25 -18.49 4.01 50.82
N LEU A 26 -18.98 5.25 50.85
CA LEU A 26 -18.74 6.25 49.80
C LEU A 26 -17.24 6.56 49.67
N ALA A 27 -16.51 6.72 50.78
CA ALA A 27 -15.07 6.97 50.75
C ALA A 27 -14.28 5.81 50.11
N ASN A 28 -14.71 4.56 50.33
CA ASN A 28 -14.10 3.39 49.69
C ASN A 28 -14.47 3.29 48.20
N GLU A 29 -15.67 3.69 47.79
CA GLU A 29 -16.06 3.77 46.37
C GLU A 29 -15.23 4.84 45.65
N ILE A 30 -15.07 6.04 46.21
CA ILE A 30 -14.23 7.10 45.65
C ILE A 30 -12.78 6.61 45.45
N ARG A 31 -12.20 5.91 46.44
CA ARG A 31 -10.83 5.39 46.32
C ARG A 31 -10.69 4.37 45.18
N LYS A 32 -11.68 3.49 45.00
CA LYS A 32 -11.67 2.52 43.89
C LYS A 32 -11.80 3.20 42.54
N ASP A 33 -12.64 4.22 42.43
CA ASP A 33 -12.80 4.99 41.20
C ASP A 33 -11.53 5.80 40.89
N GLU A 34 -10.86 6.35 41.90
CA GLU A 34 -9.57 7.04 41.74
C GLU A 34 -8.49 6.10 41.18
N ASP A 35 -8.38 4.88 41.72
CA ASP A 35 -7.46 3.87 41.21
C ASP A 35 -7.79 3.45 39.77
N CYS A 36 -9.08 3.30 39.44
CA CYS A 36 -9.54 3.06 38.07
C CYS A 36 -9.17 4.20 37.11
N VAL A 37 -9.33 5.45 37.53
CA VAL A 37 -8.97 6.63 36.73
C VAL A 37 -7.47 6.64 36.44
N LYS A 38 -6.62 6.41 37.45
CA LYS A 38 -5.16 6.33 37.27
C LYS A 38 -4.76 5.23 36.29
N ALA A 39 -5.40 4.06 36.37
CA ALA A 39 -5.16 2.96 35.43
C ALA A 39 -5.56 3.33 33.99
N LEU A 40 -6.70 4.02 33.80
CA LEU A 40 -7.15 4.50 32.50
C LEU A 40 -6.21 5.57 31.93
N GLU A 41 -5.73 6.51 32.73
CA GLU A 41 -4.76 7.54 32.31
C GLU A 41 -3.44 6.91 31.82
N GLN A 42 -2.94 5.90 32.54
CA GLN A 42 -1.76 5.14 32.11
C GLN A 42 -2.01 4.39 30.79
N HIS A 43 -3.19 3.77 30.64
CA HIS A 43 -3.55 3.09 29.41
C HIS A 43 -3.65 4.04 28.21
N ILE A 44 -4.31 5.20 28.39
CA ILE A 44 -4.40 6.25 27.35
C ILE A 44 -3.02 6.74 26.95
N THR A 45 -2.12 6.94 27.91
CA THR A 45 -0.73 7.33 27.65
C THR A 45 -0.01 6.29 26.80
N SER A 46 -0.15 5.00 27.12
CA SER A 46 0.40 3.90 26.33
C SER A 46 -0.17 3.85 24.91
N CYS A 47 -1.49 3.97 24.75
CA CYS A 47 -2.13 4.02 23.44
C CYS A 47 -1.65 5.20 22.59
N ASN A 48 -1.47 6.38 23.19
CA ASN A 48 -0.95 7.55 22.48
C ASN A 48 0.51 7.35 22.05
N GLY A 49 1.33 6.67 22.87
CA GLY A 49 2.69 6.28 22.50
C GLY A 49 2.71 5.37 21.27
N ILE A 50 1.96 4.27 21.29
CA ILE A 50 1.85 3.33 20.16
C ILE A 50 1.32 4.03 18.90
N LYS A 51 0.32 4.92 19.04
CA LYS A 51 -0.18 5.72 17.92
C LYS A 51 0.93 6.57 17.30
N GLY A 52 1.77 7.19 18.11
CA GLY A 52 2.93 7.96 17.66
C GLY A 52 3.96 7.12 16.90
N GLU A 53 4.26 5.92 17.39
CA GLU A 53 5.15 4.95 16.73
C GLU A 53 4.61 4.52 15.36
N LEU A 54 3.33 4.17 15.28
CA LEU A 54 2.68 3.80 14.01
C LEU A 54 2.64 4.98 13.01
N ASP A 55 2.43 6.21 13.49
CA ASP A 55 2.49 7.40 12.64
C ASP A 55 3.91 7.72 12.16
N MET A 56 4.95 7.32 12.90
CA MET A 56 6.36 7.39 12.45
C MET A 56 6.65 6.33 11.39
N GLU A 57 6.26 5.08 11.63
CA GLU A 57 6.43 3.97 10.66
C GLU A 57 5.70 4.27 9.34
N ARG A 58 4.46 4.78 9.40
CA ARG A 58 3.71 5.22 8.22
C ARG A 58 4.47 6.26 7.41
N ARG A 59 5.15 7.20 8.08
CA ARG A 59 5.95 8.25 7.42
C ARG A 59 7.24 7.68 6.81
N SER A 60 7.90 6.75 7.49
CA SER A 60 9.07 6.03 6.95
C SER A 60 8.73 5.30 5.66
N HIS A 61 7.68 4.47 5.68
CA HIS A 61 7.23 3.74 4.48
C HIS A 61 6.82 4.68 3.33
N ALA A 62 6.21 5.84 3.64
CA ALA A 62 5.89 6.82 2.62
C ALA A 62 7.13 7.42 1.95
N GLU A 63 8.24 7.55 2.68
CA GLU A 63 9.51 8.02 2.14
C GLU A 63 10.23 6.95 1.31
N GLU A 64 10.23 5.70 1.77
CA GLU A 64 10.74 4.56 1.00
C GLU A 64 10.02 4.42 -0.35
N LEU A 65 8.69 4.57 -0.37
CA LEU A 65 7.92 4.57 -1.62
C LEU A 65 8.30 5.73 -2.54
N ARG A 66 8.65 6.91 -2.01
CA ARG A 66 9.12 8.02 -2.83
C ARG A 66 10.48 7.71 -3.44
N GLN A 67 11.40 7.15 -2.65
CA GLN A 67 12.72 6.76 -3.12
C GLN A 67 12.62 5.70 -4.23
N ILE A 68 11.79 4.66 -4.05
CA ILE A 68 11.57 3.64 -5.07
C ILE A 68 11.05 4.27 -6.37
N ASN A 69 10.10 5.19 -6.30
CA ASN A 69 9.58 5.87 -7.49
C ASN A 69 10.65 6.75 -8.17
N GLN A 70 11.53 7.41 -7.39
CA GLN A 70 12.65 8.17 -7.94
C GLN A 70 13.67 7.26 -8.63
N ASP A 71 13.98 6.12 -8.03
CA ASP A 71 14.91 5.14 -8.57
C ASP A 71 14.37 4.53 -9.87
N ILE A 72 13.07 4.21 -9.94
CA ILE A 72 12.39 3.77 -11.17
C ILE A 72 12.59 4.79 -12.29
N ASN A 73 12.27 6.06 -12.04
CA ASN A 73 12.43 7.11 -13.05
C ASN A 73 13.90 7.25 -13.51
N THR A 74 14.84 7.18 -12.56
CA THR A 74 16.28 7.25 -12.86
C THR A 74 16.74 6.08 -13.73
N LEU A 75 16.31 4.85 -13.39
CA LEU A 75 16.63 3.64 -14.16
C LEU A 75 15.97 3.65 -15.54
N GLU A 76 14.75 4.18 -15.66
CA GLU A 76 14.10 4.38 -16.95
C GLU A 76 14.89 5.33 -17.85
N ASP A 77 15.37 6.46 -17.30
CA ASP A 77 16.16 7.44 -18.05
C ASP A 77 17.53 6.88 -18.47
N ILE A 78 18.22 6.17 -17.57
CA ILE A 78 19.46 5.45 -17.88
C ILE A 78 19.23 4.42 -18.99
N THR A 79 18.13 3.66 -18.92
CA THR A 79 17.77 2.65 -19.92
C THR A 79 17.49 3.29 -21.28
N LYS A 80 16.70 4.37 -21.33
CA LYS A 80 16.42 5.12 -22.57
C LYS A 80 17.69 5.69 -23.19
N SER A 81 18.56 6.29 -22.38
CA SER A 81 19.86 6.82 -22.80
C SER A 81 20.77 5.72 -23.36
N SER A 82 20.88 4.60 -22.64
CA SER A 82 21.70 3.45 -23.06
C SER A 82 21.21 2.81 -24.35
N LYS A 83 19.88 2.66 -24.52
CA LYS A 83 19.28 2.17 -25.77
C LYS A 83 19.58 3.10 -26.95
N THR A 84 19.48 4.42 -26.73
CA THR A 84 19.78 5.41 -27.77
C THR A 84 21.25 5.36 -28.20
N GLU A 85 22.17 5.28 -27.25
CA GLU A 85 23.61 5.17 -27.52
C GLU A 85 23.96 3.84 -28.22
N LEU A 86 23.31 2.73 -27.82
CA LEU A 86 23.45 1.43 -28.46
C LEU A 86 23.04 1.48 -29.93
N GLU A 87 21.87 2.04 -30.25
CA GLU A 87 21.39 2.18 -31.63
C GLU A 87 22.30 3.09 -32.47
N LYS A 88 22.80 4.18 -31.89
CA LYS A 88 23.78 5.07 -32.55
C LYS A 88 25.06 4.30 -32.90
N ARG A 89 25.57 3.46 -32.01
CA ARG A 89 26.78 2.64 -32.26
C ARG A 89 26.53 1.57 -33.31
N LYS A 90 25.39 0.88 -33.27
CA LYS A 90 25.00 -0.10 -34.30
C LYS A 90 24.91 0.55 -35.67
N MET A 91 24.28 1.71 -35.78
CA MET A 91 24.19 2.47 -37.04
C MET A 91 25.60 2.78 -37.59
N LYS A 92 26.51 3.25 -36.73
CA LYS A 92 27.90 3.53 -37.14
C LYS A 92 28.60 2.28 -37.68
N ILE A 93 28.45 1.14 -37.03
CA ILE A 93 29.05 -0.13 -37.49
C ILE A 93 28.40 -0.60 -38.78
N SER A 94 27.07 -0.51 -38.91
CA SER A 94 26.35 -0.89 -40.12
C SER A 94 26.78 -0.07 -41.35
N VAL A 95 27.00 1.25 -41.19
CA VAL A 95 27.56 2.10 -42.24
C VAL A 95 28.97 1.66 -42.63
N ALA A 96 29.84 1.40 -41.65
CA ALA A 96 31.19 0.92 -41.90
C ALA A 96 31.21 -0.44 -42.62
N MET A 97 30.33 -1.37 -42.24
CA MET A 97 30.17 -2.65 -42.94
C MET A 97 29.73 -2.48 -44.40
N GLY A 98 28.82 -1.55 -44.67
CA GLY A 98 28.42 -1.22 -46.04
C GLY A 98 29.57 -0.65 -46.88
N GLU A 99 30.46 0.13 -46.28
CA GLU A 99 31.67 0.62 -46.93
C GLU A 99 32.70 -0.50 -47.19
N VAL A 100 32.94 -1.37 -46.20
CA VAL A 100 33.81 -2.54 -46.35
C VAL A 100 33.29 -3.47 -47.45
N ALA A 101 31.99 -3.73 -47.50
CA ALA A 101 31.38 -4.57 -48.53
C ALA A 101 31.55 -3.96 -49.94
N ARG A 102 31.38 -2.64 -50.10
CA ARG A 102 31.63 -1.94 -51.37
C ARG A 102 33.09 -2.05 -51.79
N MET A 103 34.02 -1.80 -50.85
CA MET A 103 35.45 -1.87 -51.11
C MET A 103 35.88 -3.29 -51.50
N ARG A 104 35.40 -4.30 -50.78
CA ARG A 104 35.63 -5.71 -51.06
C ARG A 104 35.13 -6.09 -52.46
N GLY A 105 33.92 -5.65 -52.85
CA GLY A 105 33.38 -5.86 -54.19
C GLY A 105 34.29 -5.28 -55.28
N PHE A 106 34.66 -4.00 -55.15
CA PHE A 106 35.56 -3.31 -56.08
C PHE A 106 36.93 -3.99 -56.21
N ILE A 107 37.55 -4.40 -55.10
CA ILE A 107 38.85 -5.09 -55.14
C ILE A 107 38.72 -6.45 -55.81
N ASN A 108 37.70 -7.24 -55.47
CA ASN A 108 37.48 -8.55 -56.06
C ASN A 108 37.23 -8.48 -57.57
N GLU A 109 36.48 -7.49 -58.06
CA GLU A 109 36.29 -7.22 -59.50
C GLU A 109 37.61 -6.88 -60.22
N ASN A 110 38.48 -6.09 -59.59
CA ASN A 110 39.80 -5.77 -60.14
C ASN A 110 40.73 -6.99 -60.16
N LEU A 111 40.72 -7.81 -59.11
CA LEU A 111 41.51 -9.06 -59.04
C LEU A 111 41.08 -10.04 -60.14
N GLU A 112 39.77 -10.20 -60.36
CA GLU A 112 39.21 -11.00 -61.45
C GLU A 112 39.64 -10.46 -62.83
N SER A 113 39.60 -9.14 -63.02
CA SER A 113 40.05 -8.47 -64.26
C SER A 113 41.55 -8.68 -64.54
N MET A 114 42.35 -8.97 -63.51
CA MET A 114 43.79 -9.27 -63.61
C MET A 114 44.09 -10.78 -63.63
N ASN A 115 43.08 -11.65 -63.72
CA ASN A 115 43.20 -13.12 -63.63
C ASN A 115 43.86 -13.61 -62.31
N ILE A 116 43.65 -12.90 -61.21
CA ILE A 116 44.11 -13.32 -59.88
C ILE A 116 42.98 -14.13 -59.21
N ILE A 117 43.28 -15.38 -58.86
CA ILE A 117 42.28 -16.33 -58.30
C ILE A 117 41.84 -15.94 -56.87
N HIS A 118 42.65 -15.16 -56.15
CA HIS A 118 42.36 -14.78 -54.77
C HIS A 118 41.17 -13.82 -54.67
N LYS A 119 40.30 -14.04 -53.67
CA LYS A 119 39.20 -13.15 -53.33
C LYS A 119 39.30 -12.76 -51.86
N LEU A 120 39.06 -11.49 -51.56
CA LEU A 120 38.83 -11.03 -50.20
C LEU A 120 37.52 -11.60 -49.69
N GLU A 121 37.60 -12.31 -48.58
CA GLU A 121 36.45 -12.92 -47.89
C GLU A 121 35.85 -11.95 -46.87
N THR A 122 34.68 -12.30 -46.35
CA THR A 122 34.06 -11.59 -45.23
C THR A 122 34.90 -11.82 -43.97
N SER A 123 35.20 -10.75 -43.25
CA SER A 123 36.00 -10.81 -42.02
C SER A 123 35.22 -11.46 -40.86
N GLU A 124 35.94 -12.04 -39.89
CA GLU A 124 35.34 -12.61 -38.68
C GLU A 124 34.56 -11.53 -37.90
N GLU A 125 35.06 -10.30 -37.90
CA GLU A 125 34.46 -9.13 -37.26
C GLU A 125 33.08 -8.78 -37.86
N GLU A 126 32.93 -8.88 -39.19
CA GLU A 126 31.65 -8.67 -39.88
C GLU A 126 30.61 -9.73 -39.48
N GLU A 127 31.02 -11.00 -39.38
CA GLU A 127 30.13 -12.08 -38.94
C GLU A 127 29.75 -11.93 -37.46
N LEU A 128 30.70 -11.55 -36.61
CA LEU A 128 30.46 -11.34 -35.18
C LEU A 128 29.46 -10.20 -34.92
N PHE A 129 29.52 -9.13 -35.71
CA PHE A 129 28.54 -8.04 -35.60
C PHE A 129 27.14 -8.46 -36.06
N LYS A 130 27.02 -9.27 -37.12
CA LYS A 130 25.72 -9.82 -37.55
C LYS A 130 25.08 -10.65 -36.43
N VAL A 131 25.87 -11.49 -35.75
CA VAL A 131 25.40 -12.27 -34.59
C VAL A 131 24.98 -11.34 -33.45
N THR A 132 25.73 -10.27 -33.19
CA THR A 132 25.42 -9.29 -32.14
C THR A 132 24.08 -8.58 -32.40
N CYS A 133 23.79 -8.23 -33.65
CA CYS A 133 22.51 -7.64 -34.03
C CYS A 133 21.34 -8.63 -33.90
N ALA A 134 21.56 -9.90 -34.24
CA ALA A 134 20.54 -10.95 -34.18
C ALA A 134 20.13 -11.31 -32.74
N ARG A 135 21.03 -11.20 -31.75
CA ARG A 135 20.74 -11.55 -30.36
C ARG A 135 19.76 -10.62 -29.65
N GLN A 136 19.52 -9.41 -30.16
CA GLN A 136 18.73 -8.41 -29.44
C GLN A 136 17.23 -8.42 -29.79
N THR A 137 16.79 -9.22 -30.76
CA THR A 137 15.38 -9.40 -31.08
C THR A 137 14.68 -10.42 -30.16
N THR A 138 15.44 -11.16 -29.34
CA THR A 138 14.87 -12.03 -28.33
C THR A 138 14.81 -11.29 -27.00
N ASP A 139 13.63 -10.81 -26.64
CA ASP A 139 13.36 -10.45 -25.24
C ASP A 139 13.81 -11.62 -24.34
N PRO A 140 14.51 -11.35 -23.23
CA PRO A 140 14.83 -12.41 -22.27
C PRO A 140 13.52 -13.11 -21.85
N PRO A 141 13.50 -14.44 -21.74
CA PRO A 141 12.30 -15.16 -21.34
C PRO A 141 11.86 -14.60 -19.99
N THR A 142 10.65 -14.05 -19.94
CA THR A 142 9.98 -13.67 -18.70
C THR A 142 10.10 -14.85 -17.72
N PRO A 143 10.70 -14.67 -16.54
CA PRO A 143 10.72 -15.73 -15.55
C PRO A 143 9.28 -16.10 -15.22
N SER A 144 8.90 -17.35 -15.46
CA SER A 144 7.59 -17.88 -15.13
C SER A 144 7.40 -17.75 -13.62
N VAL A 145 6.58 -16.80 -13.18
CA VAL A 145 6.21 -16.65 -11.77
C VAL A 145 5.62 -18.00 -11.32
N PRO A 146 6.14 -18.62 -10.23
CA PRO A 146 5.55 -19.83 -9.67
C PRO A 146 4.08 -19.57 -9.38
N ARG A 147 3.20 -20.35 -10.05
CA ARG A 147 1.76 -20.34 -9.81
C ARG A 147 1.54 -20.59 -8.32
N VAL A 148 1.12 -19.54 -7.62
CA VAL A 148 0.90 -19.54 -6.18
C VAL A 148 -0.02 -20.71 -5.80
N PRO A 149 0.34 -21.56 -4.81
CA PRO A 149 -0.50 -22.66 -4.37
C PRO A 149 -1.89 -22.15 -3.98
N SER A 150 -2.93 -22.90 -4.38
CA SER A 150 -4.35 -22.58 -4.23
C SER A 150 -4.85 -22.42 -2.77
N ASP A 151 -3.95 -22.51 -1.79
CA ASP A 151 -4.27 -22.57 -0.36
C ASP A 151 -4.08 -21.23 0.39
N LEU A 152 -3.91 -20.12 -0.34
CA LEU A 152 -3.86 -18.80 0.31
C LEU A 152 -5.25 -18.41 0.86
N PRO A 153 -5.32 -17.93 2.12
CA PRO A 153 -6.52 -17.32 2.67
C PRO A 153 -7.11 -16.27 1.72
N ALA A 154 -8.43 -16.30 1.52
CA ALA A 154 -9.14 -15.51 0.51
C ALA A 154 -8.78 -14.00 0.49
N PHE A 155 -8.36 -13.44 1.63
CA PHE A 155 -7.93 -12.04 1.71
C PHE A 155 -6.61 -11.78 0.94
N LEU A 156 -5.64 -12.71 1.01
CA LEU A 156 -4.38 -12.62 0.27
C LEU A 156 -4.61 -12.88 -1.21
N GLN A 157 -5.50 -13.82 -1.53
CA GLN A 157 -5.90 -14.11 -2.91
C GLN A 157 -6.56 -12.88 -3.57
N THR A 158 -7.35 -12.12 -2.80
CA THR A 158 -7.96 -10.86 -3.25
C THR A 158 -6.93 -9.74 -3.42
N LEU A 159 -5.92 -9.65 -2.55
CA LEU A 159 -4.82 -8.69 -2.70
C LEU A 159 -3.99 -8.97 -3.96
N LEU A 160 -3.66 -10.24 -4.22
CA LEU A 160 -2.96 -10.67 -5.44
C LEU A 160 -3.77 -10.40 -6.71
N ASN A 161 -5.08 -10.72 -6.72
CA ASN A 161 -5.93 -10.46 -7.87
C ASN A 161 -6.11 -8.95 -8.16
N ASN A 162 -6.15 -8.12 -7.12
CA ASN A 162 -6.21 -6.67 -7.27
C ASN A 162 -4.87 -6.08 -7.77
N ALA A 163 -3.74 -6.67 -7.39
CA ALA A 163 -2.43 -6.30 -7.92
C ALA A 163 -2.27 -6.75 -9.40
N ALA A 164 -2.83 -7.90 -9.77
CA ALA A 164 -2.78 -8.44 -11.13
C ALA A 164 -3.64 -7.66 -12.16
N MET A 165 -4.65 -6.90 -11.71
CA MET A 165 -5.52 -6.09 -12.58
C MET A 165 -4.99 -4.67 -12.86
N GLN A 166 -3.79 -4.32 -12.37
CA GLN A 166 -3.17 -2.98 -12.55
C GLN A 166 -1.78 -3.00 -13.20
N GLN A 167 -1.35 -4.10 -13.83
CA GLN A 167 -0.04 -4.15 -14.48
C GLN A 167 -0.11 -4.32 -16.00
N PRO A 168 0.55 -3.45 -16.76
CA PRO A 168 1.49 -3.85 -17.79
C PRO A 168 2.91 -3.85 -17.19
N SER A 169 3.54 -5.04 -17.15
CA SER A 169 4.99 -5.31 -17.30
C SER A 169 6.02 -4.60 -16.40
N GLY A 170 6.82 -5.38 -15.62
CA GLY A 170 8.18 -5.01 -15.22
C GLY A 170 8.66 -5.55 -13.85
N SER A 171 9.72 -6.35 -13.85
CA SER A 171 10.12 -7.35 -12.83
C SER A 171 10.90 -6.87 -11.60
N GLN A 172 10.89 -7.73 -10.57
CA GLN A 172 11.41 -7.54 -9.21
C GLN A 172 12.91 -7.82 -9.02
N VAL A 173 13.45 -7.19 -7.97
CA VAL A 173 14.78 -7.39 -7.38
C VAL A 173 14.65 -8.27 -6.13
N ASP A 174 15.64 -9.13 -5.91
CA ASP A 174 15.82 -10.03 -4.76
C ASP A 174 15.62 -9.33 -3.40
N VAL A 175 14.80 -9.91 -2.52
CA VAL A 175 14.71 -9.50 -1.11
C VAL A 175 15.16 -10.66 -0.21
N PRO A 176 16.17 -10.47 0.65
CA PRO A 176 16.61 -11.49 1.60
C PRO A 176 15.52 -11.84 2.62
N GLN A 177 15.33 -13.14 2.85
CA GLN A 177 14.53 -13.71 3.93
C GLN A 177 15.08 -13.28 5.30
N ASN A 178 14.54 -12.20 5.89
CA ASN A 178 14.83 -11.86 7.30
C ASN A 178 13.83 -10.87 7.95
N LEU A 179 12.51 -11.06 7.80
CA LEU A 179 11.52 -10.29 8.60
C LEU A 179 10.27 -11.08 9.03
N ILE A 180 10.31 -12.42 9.03
CA ILE A 180 9.22 -13.27 9.56
C ILE A 180 9.40 -13.43 11.07
N ASN A 181 9.22 -12.35 11.83
CA ASN A 181 8.86 -12.41 13.25
C ASN A 181 8.83 -10.99 13.84
N ARG A 182 7.74 -10.25 13.65
CA ARG A 182 7.31 -9.23 14.62
C ARG A 182 5.96 -8.65 14.21
N HIS A 183 5.05 -8.57 15.19
CA HIS A 183 3.72 -7.95 15.12
C HIS A 183 2.58 -8.80 14.51
N ARG A 184 2.34 -9.95 15.15
CA ARG A 184 1.02 -10.55 15.28
C ARG A 184 0.13 -9.59 16.07
N MET A 185 -0.62 -8.72 15.38
CA MET A 185 -1.66 -7.91 16.01
C MET A 185 -2.80 -8.81 16.52
N PRO A 186 -3.42 -8.51 17.68
CA PRO A 186 -4.52 -9.30 18.22
C PRO A 186 -5.72 -9.34 17.26
N PRO A 187 -6.46 -10.48 17.15
CA PRO A 187 -7.57 -10.64 16.21
C PRO A 187 -8.79 -9.73 16.45
N SER A 188 -8.79 -8.87 17.47
CA SER A 188 -9.97 -8.10 17.89
C SER A 188 -10.05 -6.67 17.34
N PHE A 189 -9.04 -6.17 16.63
CA PHE A 189 -9.06 -4.81 16.04
C PHE A 189 -9.22 -4.78 14.52
N VAL A 190 -9.29 -5.95 13.89
CA VAL A 190 -9.60 -6.08 12.46
C VAL A 190 -11.12 -6.11 12.33
N GLU A 191 -11.80 -4.96 12.48
CA GLU A 191 -13.14 -4.82 11.89
C GLU A 191 -12.93 -4.99 10.39
N ALA A 192 -13.02 -6.25 9.94
CA ALA A 192 -12.79 -6.68 8.58
C ALA A 192 -13.47 -5.68 7.67
N SER A 193 -12.67 -4.99 6.85
CA SER A 193 -13.15 -4.00 5.89
C SER A 193 -14.30 -4.64 5.12
N LYS A 194 -15.54 -4.34 5.54
CA LYS A 194 -16.73 -4.98 4.99
C LYS A 194 -16.74 -4.58 3.51
N MET A 195 -16.45 -5.53 2.64
CA MET A 195 -16.54 -5.33 1.21
C MET A 195 -18.02 -5.47 0.81
N LYS A 196 -18.44 -4.75 -0.22
CA LYS A 196 -19.68 -5.00 -0.96
C LYS A 196 -19.31 -5.22 -2.42
N VAL A 197 -20.09 -6.02 -3.12
CA VAL A 197 -19.94 -6.22 -4.55
C VAL A 197 -20.61 -5.04 -5.27
N CYS A 198 -19.96 -4.49 -6.29
CA CYS A 198 -20.55 -3.49 -7.16
C CYS A 198 -21.68 -4.12 -7.98
N GLU A 199 -22.90 -3.58 -7.86
CA GLU A 199 -24.08 -4.08 -8.57
C GLU A 199 -23.99 -3.94 -10.10
N ASN A 200 -23.06 -3.11 -10.62
CA ASN A 200 -22.92 -2.89 -12.06
C ASN A 200 -21.82 -3.76 -12.71
N CYS A 201 -20.68 -3.98 -12.06
CA CYS A 201 -19.55 -4.69 -12.66
C CYS A 201 -19.00 -5.86 -11.83
N GLY A 202 -19.61 -6.18 -10.68
CA GLY A 202 -19.18 -7.30 -9.84
C GLY A 202 -17.88 -7.08 -9.03
N ALA A 203 -17.26 -5.90 -9.12
CA ALA A 203 -16.01 -5.64 -8.38
C ALA A 203 -16.25 -5.53 -6.86
N ASN A 204 -15.33 -6.06 -6.05
CA ASN A 204 -15.34 -5.87 -4.61
C ASN A 204 -14.92 -4.43 -4.27
N ILE A 205 -15.81 -3.67 -3.65
CA ILE A 205 -15.60 -2.28 -3.23
C ILE A 205 -15.85 -2.13 -1.73
N HIS A 206 -15.26 -1.12 -1.10
CA HIS A 206 -15.51 -0.85 0.31
C HIS A 206 -17.01 -0.60 0.58
N ARG A 207 -17.60 -1.11 1.67
CA ARG A 207 -19.06 -1.00 1.96
C ARG A 207 -19.55 0.44 1.99
N ASN A 208 -18.68 1.39 2.34
CA ASN A 208 -18.98 2.83 2.37
C ASN A 208 -18.49 3.60 1.12
N ALA A 209 -17.92 2.95 0.11
CA ALA A 209 -17.55 3.62 -1.14
C ALA A 209 -18.82 4.12 -1.85
N PRO A 210 -18.92 5.42 -2.20
CA PRO A 210 -20.08 5.97 -2.92
C PRO A 210 -20.07 5.64 -4.41
N THR A 211 -18.90 5.28 -4.96
CA THR A 211 -18.69 5.03 -6.39
C THR A 211 -17.77 3.83 -6.56
N CYS A 212 -18.03 2.99 -7.57
CA CYS A 212 -17.14 1.90 -7.92
C CYS A 212 -15.85 2.44 -8.55
N PRO A 213 -14.64 2.08 -8.10
CA PRO A 213 -13.40 2.53 -8.72
C PRO A 213 -13.20 1.94 -10.12
N VAL A 214 -13.81 0.77 -10.39
CA VAL A 214 -13.73 0.05 -11.67
C VAL A 214 -14.66 0.69 -12.71
N CYS A 215 -15.98 0.61 -12.53
CA CYS A 215 -16.94 1.09 -13.54
C CYS A 215 -17.43 2.54 -13.35
N LYS A 216 -16.98 3.23 -12.29
CA LYS A 216 -17.43 4.58 -11.92
C LYS A 216 -18.94 4.73 -11.64
N MET A 217 -19.71 3.64 -11.62
CA MET A 217 -21.13 3.66 -11.28
C MET A 217 -21.32 4.01 -9.79
N LYS A 218 -22.30 4.86 -9.48
CA LYS A 218 -22.68 5.16 -8.09
C LYS A 218 -23.17 3.88 -7.43
N THR A 219 -22.64 3.58 -6.24
CA THR A 219 -23.08 2.44 -5.46
C THR A 219 -23.77 2.93 -4.20
N ARG A 220 -24.94 2.37 -3.89
CA ARG A 220 -25.70 2.80 -2.72
C ARG A 220 -24.95 2.35 -1.46
N SER A 221 -24.55 3.28 -0.59
CA SER A 221 -24.00 2.94 0.72
C SER A 221 -25.11 2.42 1.61
N LYS A 222 -24.97 1.24 2.23
CA LYS A 222 -25.99 0.68 3.14
C LYS A 222 -26.11 1.45 4.48
N ASN A 223 -25.11 2.26 4.83
CA ASN A 223 -25.13 3.16 6.00
C ASN A 223 -25.02 4.64 5.55
N PRO A 224 -26.10 5.26 5.02
CA PRO A 224 -26.09 6.70 4.80
C PRO A 224 -25.94 7.40 6.16
N LYS A 225 -24.91 8.25 6.32
CA LYS A 225 -24.81 9.14 7.49
C LYS A 225 -26.11 9.95 7.56
N LYS A 226 -26.87 9.81 8.66
CA LYS A 226 -28.06 10.64 8.90
C LYS A 226 -27.65 12.09 8.76
N LYS A 227 -28.30 12.85 7.87
CA LYS A 227 -28.14 14.30 7.81
C LYS A 227 -28.55 14.84 9.19
N SER A 228 -27.63 15.51 9.88
CA SER A 228 -27.96 16.26 11.09
C SER A 228 -29.05 17.28 10.72
N ARG A 229 -30.19 17.20 11.40
CA ARG A 229 -31.33 18.10 11.17
C ARG A 229 -30.95 19.44 11.79
N ARG A 230 -30.63 20.45 10.96
CA ARG A 230 -30.59 21.85 11.43
C ARG A 230 -32.00 22.22 11.89
N VAL A 231 -32.19 22.43 13.19
CA VAL A 231 -33.41 23.02 13.74
C VAL A 231 -33.30 24.53 13.50
N TYR A 232 -33.99 25.02 12.47
CA TYR A 232 -34.26 26.44 12.27
C TYR A 232 -35.70 26.65 12.74
N SER A 233 -35.88 27.24 13.91
CA SER A 233 -37.20 27.63 14.42
C SER A 233 -37.59 28.96 13.78
N GLY A 234 -38.60 28.96 12.93
CA GLY A 234 -39.21 30.15 12.34
C GLY A 234 -40.62 29.84 11.85
N GLY A 235 -41.55 30.80 11.99
CA GLY A 235 -42.91 30.74 11.44
C GLY A 235 -43.99 30.60 12.51
N VAL A 236 -44.52 31.68 13.12
CA VAL A 236 -45.61 32.55 12.65
C VAL A 236 -47.02 31.95 12.89
N THR A 237 -47.73 32.51 13.86
CA THR A 237 -49.20 32.75 13.86
C THR A 237 -49.41 34.07 14.63
N GLY A 238 -49.78 35.20 14.01
CA GLY A 238 -51.15 35.49 13.57
C GLY A 238 -51.98 35.93 14.77
N SER A 239 -51.87 37.19 15.21
CA SER A 239 -52.81 38.29 14.91
C SER A 239 -54.26 38.03 15.36
N MET A 240 -54.70 38.70 16.43
CA MET A 240 -55.86 39.60 16.46
C MET A 240 -56.37 39.76 17.91
N PHE A 241 -56.35 41.02 18.38
CA PHE A 241 -57.03 41.60 19.55
C PHE A 241 -56.72 41.04 20.94
#